data_AF-A0AA39MRM2-F1
#
_entry.id   AF-A0AA39MRM2-F1
#
_cell.length_a   1.000
_cell.length_b   1.000
_cell.length_c   1.000
_cell.angle_alpha   90.00
_cell.angle_beta   90.00
_cell.angle_gamma   90.00
#
_symmetry.space_group_name_H-M   'P 1'
#
loop_
_entity.id
_entity.type
_entity.pdbx_description
1 polymer ?
#
loop_
_entity_poly.entity_id
_entity_poly.type
_entity_poly.pdbx_seq_one_letter_code
_entity_poly.pdbx_strand_id
1 'polypeptide(L)'
;MISMSGCRDDKARVRVVLVLPYHQLPLVKVASYCNIKISMTRNSLDGLESLVSAARTDVKACPRMLSAVHRHLRTKKLPRELFISTGAPSATARLMASCLDGLRVALYWSNRKHKDLSERVMQQWIVAWDWSSFMADKVISKEPQSVEGTEFQYKVVEVVADLHRLAAFESQGTPYEVEVLNMPGFFSTLVRLWFHMLRHGGSPAALRGISHSLIVFNSIDSDNMENFRLAIREVDLVLHDMPDAASLFITHILGTIEVNAINMRLLNGPLTLMAYALHFHSDYIICPFIACHGPTLVTALMARLTSSKLTYELGNIEDKKLDKHIQGNMAESCFVLCIKLLEICIRMRGLPCVVQILQGRLLPTCFKAVLFLGYRSRPFHENVRVLCCALFRKIATFSIYPKVMHLVIKSNRHLEAHGLKALVELTVPELWTSWDTLYDTVVQRHTTKSSYSVLPRRLCNNPQCPNPYIRPIDAKRCAGCLYVHYCSRECQKDHWTSHRQKCKSLMSTRKAGKPMRVNTLDQNFTEWMVDLDLPRFLADTKKIRQRLEKKRAMTEPCKRYPMVIEISYNSVPTKLGRVYPGEEARTAGIGRMPEVMAILERRRGHLNEVFFYAPLPSGEGPGSECICTTVSL
;
A
#
# COMPACT_ATOMS: atom_id res chain seq x y z
N MET A 1 12.69 -10.58 -30.98
CA MET A 1 13.78 -11.55 -31.16
C MET A 1 15.05 -10.97 -30.57
N ILE A 2 15.52 -11.46 -29.41
CA ILE A 2 16.93 -11.54 -28.99
C ILE A 2 16.99 -12.68 -27.95
N SER A 3 17.86 -13.66 -28.19
CA SER A 3 18.02 -14.89 -27.41
C SER A 3 18.82 -14.67 -26.12
N MET A 4 18.43 -15.35 -25.05
CA MET A 4 19.29 -15.61 -23.89
C MET A 4 19.35 -17.13 -23.63
N SER A 5 20.43 -17.76 -24.08
CA SER A 5 21.03 -18.94 -23.44
C SER A 5 21.66 -18.48 -22.11
N GLY A 6 21.72 -19.22 -21.01
CA GLY A 6 21.31 -20.55 -20.63
C GLY A 6 21.93 -20.75 -19.25
N CYS A 7 21.14 -21.01 -18.22
CA CYS A 7 21.62 -21.50 -16.94
C CYS A 7 20.53 -22.41 -16.37
N ARG A 8 20.86 -23.71 -16.26
CA ARG A 8 20.00 -24.75 -15.71
C ARG A 8 20.00 -24.60 -14.19
N ASP A 9 18.82 -24.52 -13.59
CA ASP A 9 18.58 -24.88 -12.18
C ASP A 9 17.10 -25.25 -12.00
N ASP A 10 16.90 -26.27 -11.18
CA ASP A 10 15.71 -27.12 -11.05
C ASP A 10 14.38 -26.38 -10.83
N LYS A 11 13.43 -26.61 -11.74
CA LYS A 11 12.03 -26.19 -11.62
C LYS A 11 11.25 -27.18 -10.76
N ALA A 12 11.04 -26.84 -9.49
CA ALA A 12 9.86 -27.33 -8.76
C ALA A 12 8.61 -26.72 -9.40
N ARG A 13 7.90 -27.50 -10.21
CA ARG A 13 6.61 -27.15 -10.81
C ARG A 13 5.55 -27.03 -9.71
N VAL A 14 5.31 -25.83 -9.21
CA VAL A 14 3.99 -25.48 -8.66
C VAL A 14 3.06 -25.43 -9.86
N ARG A 15 2.12 -26.38 -9.95
CA ARG A 15 1.02 -26.32 -10.92
C ARG A 15 0.14 -25.12 -10.55
N VAL A 16 0.45 -23.97 -11.14
CA VAL A 16 -0.48 -22.85 -11.25
C VAL A 16 -1.55 -23.31 -12.22
N VAL A 17 -2.77 -23.56 -11.73
CA VAL A 17 -3.93 -23.73 -12.57
C VAL A 17 -4.20 -22.37 -13.20
N LEU A 18 -3.78 -22.21 -14.46
CA LEU A 18 -4.09 -21.06 -15.29
C LEU A 18 -5.61 -21.02 -15.51
N VAL A 19 -6.29 -20.11 -14.82
CA VAL A 19 -7.64 -19.70 -15.21
C VAL A 19 -7.47 -18.87 -16.49
N LEU A 20 -8.04 -19.38 -17.58
CA LEU A 20 -7.90 -18.87 -18.95
C LEU A 20 -8.39 -17.41 -19.10
N PRO A 21 -7.86 -16.66 -20.09
CA PRO A 21 -8.28 -15.29 -20.35
C PRO A 21 -9.72 -15.23 -20.90
N TYR A 22 -10.53 -14.41 -20.25
CA TYR A 22 -11.93 -14.14 -20.59
C TYR A 22 -12.06 -13.36 -21.90
N HIS A 23 -12.30 -14.06 -23.00
CA HIS A 23 -12.84 -13.45 -24.21
C HIS A 23 -14.00 -14.25 -24.80
N GLN A 24 -15.06 -13.49 -25.09
CA GLN A 24 -16.21 -13.75 -25.95
C GLN A 24 -17.19 -14.86 -25.52
N LEU A 25 -18.37 -14.44 -25.03
CA LEU A 25 -19.67 -15.10 -25.20
C LEU A 25 -20.79 -14.03 -25.05
N PRO A 26 -21.96 -14.21 -25.68
CA PRO A 26 -22.75 -13.11 -26.23
C PRO A 26 -23.61 -12.37 -25.21
N LEU A 27 -23.89 -11.11 -25.52
CA LEU A 27 -24.93 -10.28 -24.92
C LEU A 27 -26.27 -11.03 -24.96
N VAL A 28 -26.69 -11.61 -23.83
CA VAL A 28 -28.08 -12.02 -23.64
C VAL A 28 -28.90 -10.73 -23.52
N LYS A 29 -29.65 -10.42 -24.58
CA LYS A 29 -30.63 -9.34 -24.60
C LYS A 29 -31.60 -9.51 -23.44
N VAL A 30 -31.63 -8.54 -22.53
CA VAL A 30 -32.76 -8.36 -21.61
C VAL A 30 -33.98 -8.04 -22.47
N ALA A 31 -34.97 -8.92 -22.47
CA ALA A 31 -36.20 -8.74 -23.22
C ALA A 31 -36.93 -7.47 -22.74
N SER A 32 -37.20 -6.59 -23.68
CA SER A 32 -38.13 -5.47 -23.56
C SER A 32 -39.54 -6.04 -23.37
N TYR A 33 -40.17 -5.80 -22.22
CA TYR A 33 -41.61 -5.99 -22.06
C TYR A 33 -42.32 -4.63 -21.98
N CYS A 34 -43.08 -4.34 -23.04
CA CYS A 34 -44.05 -3.27 -23.12
C CYS A 34 -45.23 -3.49 -22.15
N ASN A 35 -45.73 -2.36 -21.62
CA ASN A 35 -47.11 -2.09 -21.21
C ASN A 35 -48.00 -3.29 -20.81
N ILE A 36 -48.11 -3.53 -19.50
CA ILE A 36 -49.24 -4.26 -18.91
C ILE A 36 -49.78 -3.41 -17.77
N LYS A 37 -51.08 -3.09 -17.82
CA LYS A 37 -51.84 -2.54 -16.69
C LYS A 37 -51.87 -3.59 -15.58
N ILE A 38 -51.17 -3.35 -14.47
CA ILE A 38 -51.09 -4.32 -13.39
C ILE A 38 -52.10 -4.01 -12.28
N SER A 39 -53.11 -4.86 -12.18
CA SER A 39 -53.79 -5.18 -10.92
C SER A 39 -52.83 -6.02 -10.08
N MET A 40 -52.11 -5.39 -9.13
CA MET A 40 -51.15 -6.09 -8.25
C MET A 40 -51.65 -6.03 -6.80
N THR A 41 -51.78 -7.21 -6.18
CA THR A 41 -51.95 -7.36 -4.74
C THR A 41 -50.74 -6.76 -4.03
N ARG A 42 -50.97 -5.70 -3.25
CA ARG A 42 -49.94 -4.80 -2.65
C ARG A 42 -48.92 -5.46 -1.70
N ASN A 43 -49.00 -6.76 -1.45
CA ASN A 43 -48.19 -7.50 -0.46
C ASN A 43 -47.46 -8.73 -1.05
N SER A 44 -47.42 -8.91 -2.37
CA SER A 44 -46.66 -9.99 -3.02
C SER A 44 -45.22 -9.59 -3.36
N LEU A 45 -44.36 -10.58 -3.61
CA LEU A 45 -43.00 -10.37 -4.12
C LEU A 45 -43.01 -9.53 -5.40
N ASP A 46 -43.85 -9.89 -6.37
CA ASP A 46 -43.97 -9.19 -7.66
C ASP A 46 -44.41 -7.73 -7.49
N GLY A 47 -45.30 -7.47 -6.51
CA GLY A 47 -45.72 -6.13 -6.13
C GLY A 47 -44.57 -5.28 -5.59
N LEU A 48 -43.72 -5.86 -4.75
CA LEU A 48 -42.54 -5.17 -4.22
C LEU A 48 -41.50 -4.93 -5.32
N GLU A 49 -41.21 -5.92 -6.15
CA GLU A 49 -40.23 -5.79 -7.25
C GLU A 49 -40.65 -4.72 -8.26
N SER A 50 -41.95 -4.62 -8.54
CA SER A 50 -42.51 -3.56 -9.38
C SER A 50 -42.32 -2.17 -8.76
N LEU A 51 -42.51 -2.03 -7.44
CA LEU A 51 -42.26 -0.78 -6.72
C LEU A 51 -40.77 -0.40 -6.72
N VAL A 52 -39.87 -1.36 -6.50
CA VAL A 52 -38.41 -1.13 -6.55
C VAL A 52 -37.99 -0.74 -7.96
N SER A 53 -38.51 -1.40 -8.99
CA SER A 53 -38.26 -1.06 -10.39
C SER A 53 -38.69 0.38 -10.72
N ALA A 54 -39.91 0.77 -10.34
CA ALA A 54 -40.40 2.13 -10.52
C ALA A 54 -39.53 3.17 -9.79
N ALA A 55 -39.12 2.86 -8.56
CA ALA A 55 -38.26 3.72 -7.76
C ALA A 55 -36.85 3.90 -8.35
N ARG A 56 -36.33 2.96 -9.16
CA ARG A 56 -35.04 3.14 -9.85
C ARG A 56 -35.07 4.25 -10.89
N THR A 57 -36.23 4.52 -11.46
CA THR A 57 -36.41 5.53 -12.52
C THR A 57 -37.03 6.83 -12.02
N ASP A 58 -37.85 6.76 -10.97
CA ASP A 58 -38.56 7.93 -10.42
C ASP A 58 -38.48 7.96 -8.89
N VAL A 59 -37.82 8.99 -8.35
CA VAL A 59 -37.69 9.22 -6.92
C VAL A 59 -39.06 9.35 -6.22
N LYS A 60 -40.10 9.80 -6.92
CA LYS A 60 -41.46 9.94 -6.35
C LYS A 60 -42.08 8.59 -5.96
N ALA A 61 -41.59 7.47 -6.50
CA ALA A 61 -42.02 6.13 -6.09
C ALA A 61 -41.36 5.67 -4.78
N CYS A 62 -40.25 6.30 -4.34
CA CYS A 62 -39.51 5.90 -3.14
C CYS A 62 -40.34 5.90 -1.86
N PRO A 63 -41.22 6.89 -1.57
CA PRO A 63 -42.00 6.87 -0.34
C PRO A 63 -42.92 5.66 -0.21
N ARG A 64 -43.58 5.26 -1.30
CA ARG A 64 -44.47 4.10 -1.35
C ARG A 64 -43.68 2.80 -1.24
N MET A 65 -42.56 2.70 -1.94
CA MET A 65 -41.63 1.57 -1.85
C MET A 65 -41.13 1.39 -0.42
N LEU A 66 -40.60 2.45 0.22
CA LEU A 66 -40.09 2.40 1.59
C LEU A 66 -41.18 1.95 2.58
N SER A 67 -42.43 2.40 2.44
CA SER A 67 -43.52 1.94 3.30
C SER A 67 -43.79 0.43 3.17
N ALA A 68 -43.66 -0.14 1.97
CA ALA A 68 -43.78 -1.58 1.76
C ALA A 68 -42.57 -2.34 2.32
N VAL A 69 -41.35 -1.85 2.04
CA VAL A 69 -40.09 -2.41 2.56
C VAL A 69 -40.10 -2.45 4.09
N HIS A 70 -40.44 -1.33 4.74
CA HIS A 70 -40.50 -1.22 6.19
C HIS A 70 -41.50 -2.21 6.83
N ARG A 71 -42.64 -2.42 6.18
CA ARG A 71 -43.62 -3.41 6.65
C ARG A 71 -43.04 -4.82 6.59
N HIS A 72 -42.38 -5.17 5.49
CA HIS A 72 -41.81 -6.50 5.30
C HIS A 72 -40.63 -6.77 6.25
N LEU A 73 -39.71 -5.81 6.42
CA LEU A 73 -38.58 -5.93 7.34
C LEU A 73 -39.02 -6.13 8.80
N ARG A 74 -40.07 -5.42 9.24
CA ARG A 74 -40.60 -5.54 10.61
C ARG A 74 -41.40 -6.81 10.87
N THR A 75 -42.00 -7.40 9.84
CA THR A 75 -42.92 -8.54 10.01
C THR A 75 -42.27 -9.90 9.80
N LYS A 76 -41.16 -9.97 9.06
CA LYS A 76 -40.45 -11.21 8.77
C LYS A 76 -39.34 -11.45 9.79
N LYS A 77 -39.19 -12.70 10.21
CA LYS A 77 -38.09 -13.16 11.07
C LYS A 77 -37.01 -13.83 10.23
N LEU A 78 -35.76 -13.76 10.69
CA LEU A 78 -34.64 -14.46 10.06
C LEU A 78 -34.93 -15.97 9.99
N PRO A 79 -34.88 -16.57 8.80
CA PRO A 79 -35.05 -18.00 8.66
C PRO A 79 -33.79 -18.74 9.13
N ARG A 80 -33.90 -20.05 9.38
CA ARG A 80 -32.71 -20.89 9.61
C ARG A 80 -31.88 -21.08 8.34
N GLU A 81 -32.57 -21.17 7.20
CA GLU A 81 -32.01 -21.48 5.89
C GLU A 81 -32.46 -20.47 4.84
N LEU A 82 -31.54 -20.08 3.94
CA LEU A 82 -31.86 -19.24 2.78
C LEU A 82 -32.43 -20.05 1.62
N PHE A 83 -31.89 -21.25 1.42
CA PHE A 83 -32.20 -22.12 0.30
C PHE A 83 -33.14 -23.24 0.75
N ILE A 84 -34.05 -23.63 -0.14
CA ILE A 84 -34.85 -24.85 0.03
C ILE A 84 -34.04 -26.08 -0.42
N SER A 85 -34.53 -27.29 -0.16
CA SER A 85 -33.82 -28.55 -0.44
C SER A 85 -33.36 -28.73 -1.90
N THR A 86 -34.00 -28.03 -2.84
CA THR A 86 -33.64 -28.04 -4.27
C THR A 86 -32.46 -27.11 -4.61
N GLY A 87 -31.90 -26.38 -3.63
CA GLY A 87 -30.85 -25.40 -3.85
C GLY A 87 -31.34 -24.04 -4.38
N ALA A 88 -32.65 -23.87 -4.58
CA ALA A 88 -33.26 -22.60 -4.95
C ALA A 88 -33.46 -21.70 -3.72
N PRO A 89 -33.46 -20.36 -3.86
CA PRO A 89 -33.72 -19.47 -2.73
C PRO A 89 -35.19 -19.56 -2.29
N SER A 90 -35.43 -19.47 -0.98
CA SER A 90 -36.80 -19.45 -0.45
C SER A 90 -37.55 -18.18 -0.85
N ALA A 91 -38.89 -18.21 -0.84
CA ALA A 91 -39.70 -17.03 -1.12
C ALA A 91 -39.41 -15.87 -0.14
N THR A 92 -39.09 -16.18 1.11
CA THR A 92 -38.67 -15.19 2.11
C THR A 92 -37.31 -14.58 1.76
N ALA A 93 -36.35 -15.39 1.32
CA ALA A 93 -35.04 -14.90 0.89
C ALA A 93 -35.15 -13.96 -0.31
N ARG A 94 -35.94 -14.33 -1.34
CA ARG A 94 -36.21 -13.47 -2.51
C ARG A 94 -36.86 -12.15 -2.11
N LEU A 95 -37.89 -12.20 -1.27
CA LEU A 95 -38.60 -11.01 -0.78
C LEU A 95 -37.66 -10.07 -0.01
N MET A 96 -36.84 -10.60 0.90
CA MET A 96 -35.94 -9.78 1.70
C MET A 96 -34.78 -9.22 0.86
N ALA A 97 -34.26 -9.96 -0.13
CA ALA A 97 -33.28 -9.41 -1.06
C ALA A 97 -33.85 -8.21 -1.85
N SER A 98 -35.12 -8.29 -2.26
CA SER A 98 -35.82 -7.17 -2.91
C SER A 98 -36.12 -6.02 -1.92
N CYS A 99 -36.33 -6.29 -0.63
CA CYS A 99 -36.39 -5.24 0.40
C CYS A 99 -35.06 -4.49 0.56
N LEU A 100 -33.95 -5.21 0.68
CA LEU A 100 -32.61 -4.62 0.79
C LEU A 100 -32.26 -3.80 -0.46
N ASP A 101 -32.64 -4.29 -1.65
CA ASP A 101 -32.47 -3.55 -2.89
C ASP A 101 -33.32 -2.26 -2.94
N GLY A 102 -34.53 -2.29 -2.37
CA GLY A 102 -35.34 -1.08 -2.18
C GLY A 102 -34.67 -0.04 -1.27
N LEU A 103 -34.09 -0.47 -0.15
CA LEU A 103 -33.31 0.44 0.72
C LEU A 103 -32.10 1.03 -0.03
N ARG A 104 -31.37 0.19 -0.78
CA ARG A 104 -30.24 0.60 -1.61
C ARG A 104 -30.64 1.66 -2.64
N VAL A 105 -31.79 1.49 -3.31
CA VAL A 105 -32.34 2.48 -4.26
C VAL A 105 -32.70 3.78 -3.55
N ALA A 106 -33.28 3.74 -2.35
CA ALA A 106 -33.59 4.95 -1.58
C ALA A 106 -32.33 5.74 -1.21
N LEU A 107 -31.28 5.06 -0.72
CA LEU A 107 -30.00 5.71 -0.40
C LEU A 107 -29.31 6.29 -1.64
N TYR A 108 -29.39 5.60 -2.78
CA TYR A 108 -28.86 6.10 -4.05
C TYR A 108 -29.47 7.46 -4.44
N TRP A 109 -30.79 7.63 -4.24
CA TRP A 109 -31.45 8.92 -4.47
C TRP A 109 -31.13 9.96 -3.41
N SER A 110 -30.88 9.54 -2.17
CA SER A 110 -30.54 10.46 -1.08
C SER A 110 -29.27 11.27 -1.39
N ASN A 111 -28.27 10.59 -1.95
CA ASN A 111 -27.03 11.19 -2.45
C ASN A 111 -27.26 12.30 -3.50
N ARG A 112 -28.43 12.29 -4.17
CA ARG A 112 -28.82 13.26 -5.21
C ARG A 112 -29.75 14.38 -4.71
N LYS A 113 -29.57 14.83 -3.46
CA LYS A 113 -30.29 15.94 -2.81
C LYS A 113 -31.64 15.58 -2.14
N HIS A 114 -31.86 14.31 -1.80
CA HIS A 114 -33.07 13.85 -1.08
C HIS A 114 -32.72 13.29 0.30
N LYS A 115 -32.22 14.14 1.19
CA LYS A 115 -31.71 13.74 2.51
C LYS A 115 -32.77 13.11 3.43
N ASP A 116 -34.06 13.40 3.21
CA ASP A 116 -35.17 12.78 3.94
C ASP A 116 -35.24 11.25 3.74
N LEU A 117 -34.76 10.75 2.59
CA LEU A 117 -34.75 9.31 2.31
C LEU A 117 -33.72 8.56 3.15
N SER A 118 -32.53 9.12 3.38
CA SER A 118 -31.51 8.45 4.20
C SER A 118 -31.97 8.33 5.64
N GLU A 119 -32.56 9.37 6.22
CA GLU A 119 -33.10 9.33 7.58
C GLU A 119 -34.13 8.22 7.76
N ARG A 120 -35.04 8.05 6.79
CA ARG A 120 -36.04 6.97 6.82
C ARG A 120 -35.41 5.58 6.75
N VAL A 121 -34.32 5.42 6.02
CA VAL A 121 -33.57 4.15 5.97
C VAL A 121 -32.85 3.92 7.30
N MET A 122 -32.22 4.94 7.86
CA MET A 122 -31.46 4.84 9.13
C MET A 122 -32.35 4.46 10.31
N GLN A 123 -33.61 4.92 10.35
CA GLN A 123 -34.61 4.51 11.35
C GLN A 123 -34.87 2.99 11.41
N GLN A 124 -34.49 2.23 10.38
CA GLN A 124 -34.59 0.77 10.36
C GLN A 124 -33.26 0.08 10.10
N TRP A 125 -32.15 0.79 10.29
CA TRP A 125 -30.82 0.30 9.96
C TRP A 125 -30.49 -1.00 10.70
N ILE A 126 -30.83 -1.11 11.99
CA ILE A 126 -30.60 -2.33 12.79
C ILE A 126 -31.25 -3.56 12.13
N VAL A 127 -32.52 -3.46 11.74
CA VAL A 127 -33.24 -4.57 11.10
C VAL A 127 -32.70 -4.86 9.69
N ALA A 128 -32.36 -3.82 8.93
CA ALA A 128 -31.74 -3.97 7.62
C ALA A 128 -30.36 -4.64 7.73
N TRP A 129 -29.58 -4.27 8.75
CA TRP A 129 -28.28 -4.84 9.09
C TRP A 129 -28.42 -6.34 9.40
N ASP A 130 -29.33 -6.72 10.30
CA ASP A 130 -29.58 -8.12 10.66
C ASP A 130 -29.86 -9.00 9.43
N TRP A 131 -30.71 -8.52 8.52
CA TRP A 131 -31.00 -9.24 7.27
C TRP A 131 -29.79 -9.28 6.33
N SER A 132 -29.11 -8.15 6.14
CA SER A 132 -27.98 -8.06 5.20
C SER A 132 -26.77 -8.89 5.64
N SER A 133 -26.45 -8.88 6.95
CA SER A 133 -25.36 -9.65 7.54
C SER A 133 -25.66 -11.15 7.52
N PHE A 134 -26.88 -11.54 7.89
CA PHE A 134 -27.35 -12.92 7.79
C PHE A 134 -27.27 -13.44 6.35
N MET A 135 -27.74 -12.64 5.38
CA MET A 135 -27.68 -13.03 3.97
C MET A 135 -26.25 -13.19 3.46
N ALA A 136 -25.37 -12.26 3.81
CA ALA A 136 -23.96 -12.34 3.44
C ALA A 136 -23.30 -13.60 4.00
N ASP A 137 -23.49 -13.89 5.29
CA ASP A 137 -22.89 -15.07 5.93
C ASP A 137 -23.39 -16.38 5.31
N LYS A 138 -24.69 -16.48 5.01
CA LYS A 138 -25.28 -17.67 4.36
C LYS A 138 -24.83 -17.85 2.92
N VAL A 139 -24.61 -16.76 2.19
CA VAL A 139 -24.09 -16.79 0.82
C VAL A 139 -22.59 -17.14 0.78
N ILE A 140 -21.83 -16.80 1.82
CA ILE A 140 -20.42 -17.19 1.96
C ILE A 140 -20.30 -18.66 2.40
N SER A 141 -21.12 -19.09 3.36
CA SER A 141 -20.98 -20.41 4.01
C SER A 141 -21.51 -21.59 3.19
N LYS A 142 -22.33 -21.36 2.17
CA LYS A 142 -22.92 -22.43 1.35
C LYS A 142 -22.73 -22.16 -0.13
N GLU A 143 -22.11 -23.09 -0.84
CA GLU A 143 -22.05 -23.05 -2.30
C GLU A 143 -23.44 -23.30 -2.91
N PRO A 144 -23.81 -22.54 -3.95
CA PRO A 144 -25.09 -22.73 -4.63
C PRO A 144 -25.13 -24.08 -5.35
N GLN A 145 -26.21 -24.84 -5.14
CA GLN A 145 -26.43 -26.15 -5.75
C GLN A 145 -27.28 -26.07 -7.03
N SER A 146 -27.70 -24.87 -7.43
CA SER A 146 -28.54 -24.63 -8.60
C SER A 146 -28.14 -23.33 -9.29
N VAL A 147 -28.42 -23.22 -10.59
CA VAL A 147 -28.19 -21.98 -11.37
C VAL A 147 -28.94 -20.80 -10.74
N GLU A 148 -30.18 -21.01 -10.33
CA GLU A 148 -30.98 -20.00 -9.64
C GLU A 148 -30.36 -19.58 -8.31
N GLY A 149 -29.81 -20.53 -7.54
CA GLY A 149 -29.07 -20.25 -6.31
C GLY A 149 -27.82 -19.42 -6.57
N THR A 150 -27.10 -19.69 -7.66
CA THR A 150 -25.91 -18.93 -8.08
C THR A 150 -26.27 -17.49 -8.46
N GLU A 151 -27.30 -17.30 -9.28
CA GLU A 151 -27.79 -15.96 -9.66
C GLU A 151 -28.26 -15.17 -8.44
N PHE A 152 -28.96 -15.84 -7.51
CA PHE A 152 -29.39 -15.23 -6.26
C PHE A 152 -28.21 -14.80 -5.39
N GLN A 153 -27.17 -15.64 -5.26
CA GLN A 153 -25.94 -15.30 -4.56
C GLN A 153 -25.30 -14.03 -5.16
N TYR A 154 -25.18 -13.93 -6.48
CA TYR A 154 -24.63 -12.72 -7.11
C TYR A 154 -25.48 -11.47 -6.84
N LYS A 155 -26.81 -11.60 -6.91
CA LYS A 155 -27.74 -10.51 -6.57
C LYS A 155 -27.56 -10.06 -5.12
N VAL A 156 -27.45 -10.99 -4.18
CA VAL A 156 -27.25 -10.69 -2.75
C VAL A 156 -25.91 -9.98 -2.53
N VAL A 157 -24.81 -10.49 -3.10
CA VAL A 157 -23.48 -9.86 -2.99
C VAL A 157 -23.54 -8.41 -3.48
N GLU A 158 -24.11 -8.16 -4.66
CA GLU A 158 -24.22 -6.82 -5.23
C GLU A 158 -25.07 -5.90 -4.36
N VAL A 159 -26.26 -6.35 -3.95
CA VAL A 159 -27.22 -5.55 -3.18
C VAL A 159 -26.66 -5.22 -1.80
N VAL A 160 -26.14 -6.20 -1.07
CA VAL A 160 -25.59 -6.01 0.28
C VAL A 160 -24.39 -5.10 0.24
N ALA A 161 -23.45 -5.34 -0.68
CA ALA A 161 -22.24 -4.55 -0.78
C ALA A 161 -22.52 -3.07 -1.06
N ASP A 162 -23.39 -2.77 -2.02
CA ASP A 162 -23.70 -1.39 -2.40
C ASP A 162 -24.64 -0.72 -1.38
N LEU A 163 -25.53 -1.49 -0.71
CA LEU A 163 -26.30 -1.00 0.44
C LEU A 163 -25.39 -0.54 1.58
N HIS A 164 -24.44 -1.37 2.02
CA HIS A 164 -23.49 -1.03 3.08
C HIS A 164 -22.63 0.17 2.71
N ARG A 165 -22.10 0.19 1.48
CA ARG A 165 -21.33 1.32 0.97
C ARG A 165 -22.13 2.62 1.03
N LEU A 166 -23.36 2.60 0.50
CA LEU A 166 -24.24 3.77 0.50
C LEU A 166 -24.61 4.20 1.93
N ALA A 167 -24.93 3.25 2.81
CA ALA A 167 -25.26 3.56 4.20
C ALA A 167 -24.11 4.27 4.91
N ALA A 168 -22.88 3.77 4.75
CA ALA A 168 -21.70 4.43 5.30
C ALA A 168 -21.56 5.87 4.80
N PHE A 169 -21.63 6.11 3.48
CA PHE A 169 -21.48 7.46 2.93
C PHE A 169 -22.62 8.41 3.31
N GLU A 170 -23.88 7.95 3.28
CA GLU A 170 -25.02 8.80 3.64
C GLU A 170 -25.09 9.08 5.15
N SER A 171 -24.45 8.25 5.98
CA SER A 171 -24.36 8.46 7.42
C SER A 171 -23.24 9.43 7.84
N GLN A 172 -22.26 9.71 6.97
CA GLN A 172 -21.09 10.56 7.31
C GLN A 172 -21.51 11.95 7.81
N GLY A 173 -20.95 12.35 8.96
CA GLY A 173 -21.25 13.63 9.60
C GLY A 173 -22.65 13.72 10.22
N THR A 174 -23.37 12.60 10.33
CA THR A 174 -24.67 12.51 10.99
C THR A 174 -24.56 11.71 12.30
N PRO A 175 -25.54 11.79 13.22
CA PRO A 175 -25.56 10.97 14.43
C PRO A 175 -25.53 9.46 14.17
N TYR A 176 -25.92 9.01 12.97
CA TYR A 176 -25.96 7.60 12.60
C TYR A 176 -24.60 7.03 12.16
N GLU A 177 -23.57 7.86 11.92
CA GLU A 177 -22.28 7.40 11.38
C GLU A 177 -21.65 6.29 12.23
N VAL A 178 -21.54 6.54 13.53
CA VAL A 178 -20.96 5.60 14.49
C VAL A 178 -21.84 4.36 14.62
N GLU A 179 -23.17 4.51 14.63
CA GLU A 179 -24.12 3.40 14.69
C GLU A 179 -23.99 2.47 13.48
N VAL A 180 -23.85 3.03 12.28
CA VAL A 180 -23.72 2.27 11.04
C VAL A 180 -22.39 1.53 10.96
N LEU A 181 -21.28 2.26 11.17
CA LEU A 181 -19.94 1.74 10.95
C LEU A 181 -19.48 0.79 12.07
N ASN A 182 -20.04 0.89 13.27
CA ASN A 182 -19.74 -0.01 14.40
C ASN A 182 -20.67 -1.20 14.51
N MET A 183 -21.54 -1.43 13.52
CA MET A 183 -22.28 -2.68 13.44
C MET A 183 -21.31 -3.87 13.48
N PRO A 184 -21.50 -4.85 14.39
CA PRO A 184 -20.59 -5.98 14.51
C PRO A 184 -20.50 -6.74 13.18
N GLY A 185 -19.32 -6.82 12.60
CA GLY A 185 -19.08 -7.46 11.32
C GLY A 185 -19.19 -6.56 10.09
N PHE A 186 -19.44 -5.25 10.23
CA PHE A 186 -19.68 -4.35 9.08
C PHE A 186 -18.59 -4.42 8.02
N PHE A 187 -17.35 -4.06 8.40
CA PHE A 187 -16.22 -4.06 7.46
C PHE A 187 -15.77 -5.47 7.10
N SER A 188 -15.73 -6.39 8.07
CA SER A 188 -15.29 -7.77 7.84
C SER A 188 -16.22 -8.52 6.86
N THR A 189 -17.52 -8.23 6.86
CA THR A 189 -18.49 -8.78 5.90
C THR A 189 -18.12 -8.38 4.47
N LEU A 190 -17.81 -7.10 4.21
CA LEU A 190 -17.42 -6.63 2.88
C LEU A 190 -16.10 -7.28 2.41
N VAL A 191 -15.13 -7.41 3.31
CA VAL A 191 -13.86 -8.09 3.00
C VAL A 191 -14.09 -9.57 2.69
N ARG A 192 -14.90 -10.27 3.47
CA ARG A 192 -15.26 -11.69 3.24
C ARG A 192 -16.00 -11.88 1.92
N LEU A 193 -16.98 -11.04 1.61
CA LEU A 193 -17.72 -11.09 0.33
C LEU A 193 -16.79 -10.86 -0.85
N TRP A 194 -15.85 -9.92 -0.74
CA TRP A 194 -14.89 -9.66 -1.81
C TRP A 194 -13.97 -10.86 -2.05
N PHE A 195 -13.36 -11.42 -1.00
CA PHE A 195 -12.51 -12.60 -1.13
C PHE A 195 -13.28 -13.83 -1.63
N HIS A 196 -14.53 -14.01 -1.20
CA HIS A 196 -15.41 -15.05 -1.72
C HIS A 196 -15.57 -14.95 -3.24
N MET A 197 -15.87 -13.75 -3.75
CA MET A 197 -15.99 -13.50 -5.18
C MET A 197 -14.68 -13.72 -5.96
N LEU A 198 -13.53 -13.42 -5.36
CA LEU A 198 -12.23 -13.68 -5.99
C LEU A 198 -11.90 -15.18 -6.09
N ARG A 199 -12.33 -15.98 -5.10
CA ARG A 199 -12.02 -17.42 -5.04
C ARG A 199 -12.97 -18.27 -5.89
N HIS A 200 -14.27 -18.00 -5.78
CA HIS A 200 -15.29 -18.82 -6.42
C HIS A 200 -15.76 -18.24 -7.77
N GLY A 201 -15.27 -17.05 -8.13
CA GLY A 201 -15.71 -16.31 -9.30
C GLY A 201 -17.11 -15.73 -9.12
N GLY A 202 -17.58 -15.02 -10.14
CA GLY A 202 -18.99 -14.66 -10.22
C GLY A 202 -19.30 -13.62 -11.28
N SER A 203 -20.52 -13.06 -11.22
CA SER A 203 -20.96 -12.03 -12.16
C SER A 203 -19.97 -10.85 -12.18
N PRO A 204 -19.54 -10.39 -13.37
CA PRO A 204 -18.71 -9.19 -13.49
C PRO A 204 -19.36 -7.95 -12.85
N ALA A 205 -20.70 -7.88 -12.80
CA ALA A 205 -21.41 -6.80 -12.13
C ALA A 205 -21.28 -6.89 -10.61
N ALA A 206 -21.47 -8.10 -10.04
CA ALA A 206 -21.31 -8.33 -8.61
C ALA A 206 -19.88 -8.02 -8.16
N LEU A 207 -18.85 -8.53 -8.87
CA LEU A 207 -17.45 -8.26 -8.55
C LEU A 207 -17.12 -6.76 -8.60
N ARG A 208 -17.64 -6.02 -9.60
CA ARG A 208 -17.51 -4.56 -9.66
C ARG A 208 -18.18 -3.85 -8.49
N GLY A 209 -19.38 -4.28 -8.12
CA GLY A 209 -20.12 -3.75 -6.99
C GLY A 209 -19.34 -3.90 -5.69
N ILE A 210 -19.00 -5.14 -5.32
CA ILE A 210 -18.28 -5.42 -4.07
C ILE A 210 -16.89 -4.78 -4.06
N SER A 211 -16.15 -4.79 -5.17
CA SER A 211 -14.85 -4.12 -5.25
C SER A 211 -15.00 -2.62 -4.99
N HIS A 212 -15.99 -1.97 -5.60
CA HIS A 212 -16.21 -0.55 -5.37
C HIS A 212 -16.60 -0.25 -3.92
N SER A 213 -17.39 -1.12 -3.28
CA SER A 213 -17.83 -0.96 -1.89
C SER A 213 -16.72 -0.91 -0.86
N LEU A 214 -15.56 -1.50 -1.14
CA LEU A 214 -14.38 -1.40 -0.27
C LEU A 214 -13.83 0.03 -0.13
N ILE A 215 -14.29 1.00 -0.93
CA ILE A 215 -13.98 2.43 -0.71
C ILE A 215 -14.44 2.93 0.66
N VAL A 216 -15.36 2.22 1.33
CA VAL A 216 -15.86 2.55 2.67
C VAL A 216 -14.76 2.61 3.73
N PHE A 217 -13.61 1.97 3.49
CA PHE A 217 -12.46 2.06 4.39
C PHE A 217 -11.86 3.48 4.44
N ASN A 218 -12.17 4.36 3.48
CA ASN A 218 -11.85 5.79 3.58
C ASN A 218 -12.67 6.53 4.65
N SER A 219 -13.79 5.95 5.12
CA SER A 219 -14.59 6.50 6.21
C SER A 219 -13.95 6.28 7.58
N ILE A 220 -12.93 5.42 7.68
CA ILE A 220 -12.20 5.22 8.93
C ILE A 220 -11.19 6.35 9.07
N ASP A 221 -11.47 7.27 9.99
CA ASP A 221 -10.56 8.34 10.34
C ASP A 221 -9.40 7.80 11.20
N SER A 222 -8.16 7.98 10.70
CA SER A 222 -6.96 7.59 11.44
C SER A 222 -6.75 8.40 12.71
N ASP A 223 -7.32 9.60 12.81
CA ASP A 223 -7.22 10.44 14.00
C ASP A 223 -8.23 10.04 15.08
N ASN A 224 -9.26 9.25 14.72
CA ASN A 224 -10.32 8.80 15.61
C ASN A 224 -10.44 7.27 15.70
N MET A 225 -9.28 6.59 15.74
CA MET A 225 -9.21 5.12 15.75
C MET A 225 -9.96 4.45 16.91
N GLU A 226 -10.13 5.15 18.04
CA GLU A 226 -10.84 4.61 19.20
C GLU A 226 -12.28 4.21 18.84
N ASN A 227 -12.94 5.04 18.04
CA ASN A 227 -14.30 4.80 17.60
C ASN A 227 -14.46 3.56 16.72
N PHE A 228 -13.40 3.08 16.06
CA PHE A 228 -13.45 1.99 15.10
C PHE A 228 -12.60 0.77 15.50
N ARG A 229 -12.13 0.66 16.76
CA ARG A 229 -11.25 -0.46 17.19
C ARG A 229 -11.85 -1.84 16.96
N LEU A 230 -13.16 -2.01 17.19
CA LEU A 230 -13.83 -3.29 16.95
C LEU A 230 -13.80 -3.66 15.46
N ALA A 231 -14.16 -2.72 14.59
CA ALA A 231 -14.10 -2.90 13.14
C ALA A 231 -12.69 -3.28 12.67
N ILE A 232 -11.66 -2.62 13.21
CA ILE A 232 -10.26 -2.92 12.91
C ILE A 232 -9.92 -4.36 13.29
N ARG A 233 -10.26 -4.77 14.51
CA ARG A 233 -9.98 -6.12 15.01
C ARG A 233 -10.69 -7.22 14.21
N GLU A 234 -11.90 -6.98 13.72
CA GLU A 234 -12.63 -7.98 12.92
C GLU A 234 -12.04 -8.15 11.53
N VAL A 235 -11.60 -7.05 10.89
CA VAL A 235 -10.89 -7.13 9.61
C VAL A 235 -9.56 -7.85 9.77
N ASP A 236 -8.88 -7.61 10.90
CA ASP A 236 -7.66 -8.31 11.28
C ASP A 236 -7.83 -9.83 11.33
N LEU A 237 -8.89 -10.31 12.00
CA LEU A 237 -9.18 -11.74 12.07
C LEU A 237 -9.41 -12.32 10.66
N VAL A 238 -10.15 -11.61 9.80
CA VAL A 238 -10.37 -12.06 8.42
C VAL A 238 -9.05 -12.12 7.63
N LEU A 239 -8.19 -11.10 7.73
CA LEU A 239 -6.92 -11.09 7.01
C LEU A 239 -5.94 -12.14 7.56
N HIS A 240 -5.92 -12.35 8.86
CA HIS A 240 -5.10 -13.37 9.52
C HIS A 240 -5.48 -14.78 9.07
N ASP A 241 -6.78 -15.07 8.96
CA ASP A 241 -7.29 -16.37 8.55
C ASP A 241 -7.16 -16.62 7.03
N MET A 242 -6.63 -15.64 6.29
CA MET A 242 -6.47 -15.66 4.83
C MET A 242 -4.99 -15.59 4.44
N PRO A 243 -4.24 -16.70 4.49
CA PRO A 243 -2.79 -16.71 4.25
C PRO A 243 -2.39 -16.31 2.82
N ASP A 244 -3.32 -16.38 1.86
CA ASP A 244 -3.15 -16.00 0.46
C ASP A 244 -3.67 -14.58 0.14
N ALA A 245 -4.10 -13.79 1.14
CA ALA A 245 -4.70 -12.47 0.93
C ALA A 245 -3.85 -11.57 0.03
N ALA A 246 -2.54 -11.46 0.31
CA ALA A 246 -1.62 -10.65 -0.51
C ALA A 246 -1.53 -11.15 -1.97
N SER A 247 -1.59 -12.46 -2.18
CA SER A 247 -1.60 -13.06 -3.53
C SER A 247 -2.90 -12.74 -4.27
N LEU A 248 -4.04 -12.77 -3.58
CA LEU A 248 -5.35 -12.41 -4.13
C LEU A 248 -5.40 -10.92 -4.51
N PHE A 249 -4.89 -10.02 -3.67
CA PHE A 249 -4.73 -8.60 -4.01
C PHE A 249 -3.90 -8.41 -5.29
N ILE A 250 -2.72 -9.03 -5.35
CA ILE A 250 -1.81 -8.94 -6.49
C ILE A 250 -2.47 -9.47 -7.77
N THR A 251 -3.11 -10.64 -7.69
CA THR A 251 -3.79 -11.28 -8.82
C THR A 251 -4.93 -10.42 -9.35
N HIS A 252 -5.73 -9.85 -8.45
CA HIS A 252 -6.83 -8.95 -8.81
C HIS A 252 -6.33 -7.67 -9.51
N ILE A 253 -5.29 -7.04 -8.97
CA ILE A 253 -4.68 -5.85 -9.58
C ILE A 253 -4.09 -6.18 -10.95
N LEU A 254 -3.33 -7.27 -11.07
CA LEU A 254 -2.77 -7.74 -12.35
C LEU A 254 -3.84 -7.99 -13.39
N GLY A 255 -4.87 -8.78 -13.04
CA GLY A 255 -5.98 -9.09 -13.93
C GLY A 255 -6.73 -7.84 -14.39
N THR A 256 -6.78 -6.80 -13.55
CA THR A 256 -7.41 -5.52 -13.93
C THR A 256 -6.51 -4.67 -14.84
N ILE A 257 -5.19 -4.79 -14.75
CA ILE A 257 -4.21 -4.04 -15.57
C ILE A 257 -4.05 -4.64 -16.98
N GLU A 258 -4.14 -5.96 -17.09
CA GLU A 258 -3.92 -6.71 -18.34
C GLU A 258 -5.07 -6.52 -19.35
N VAL A 259 -6.27 -6.16 -18.88
CA VAL A 259 -7.41 -5.87 -19.74
C VAL A 259 -7.20 -4.55 -20.50
N ASN A 260 -7.73 -4.49 -21.73
CA ASN A 260 -7.58 -3.32 -22.60
C ASN A 260 -8.18 -2.04 -21.98
N ALA A 261 -9.41 -2.12 -21.44
CA ALA A 261 -10.10 -1.00 -20.79
C ALA A 261 -10.17 -1.22 -19.26
N ILE A 262 -9.47 -0.38 -18.51
CA ILE A 262 -9.40 -0.47 -17.04
C ILE A 262 -10.70 0.01 -16.42
N ASN A 263 -11.35 -0.84 -15.61
CA ASN A 263 -12.49 -0.43 -14.81
C ASN A 263 -12.05 0.11 -13.44
N MET A 264 -12.13 1.42 -13.24
CA MET A 264 -11.67 2.05 -12.00
C MET A 264 -12.43 1.60 -10.75
N ARG A 265 -13.66 1.07 -10.88
CA ARG A 265 -14.41 0.51 -9.74
C ARG A 265 -13.80 -0.79 -9.23
N LEU A 266 -13.11 -1.54 -10.10
CA LEU A 266 -12.34 -2.72 -9.70
C LEU A 266 -11.03 -2.34 -9.00
N LEU A 267 -10.54 -1.10 -9.13
CA LEU A 267 -9.27 -0.70 -8.52
C LEU A 267 -9.45 0.12 -7.24
N ASN A 268 -10.32 1.12 -7.25
CA ASN A 268 -10.36 2.13 -6.19
C ASN A 268 -10.57 1.51 -4.79
N GLY A 269 -11.65 0.73 -4.61
CA GLY A 269 -11.92 0.10 -3.32
C GLY A 269 -10.88 -0.93 -2.88
N PRO A 270 -10.41 -1.87 -3.74
CA PRO A 270 -9.35 -2.78 -3.35
C PRO A 270 -8.02 -2.09 -3.00
N LEU A 271 -7.67 -0.99 -3.67
CA LEU A 271 -6.51 -0.18 -3.30
C LEU A 271 -6.71 0.51 -1.95
N THR A 272 -7.92 1.00 -1.65
CA THR A 272 -8.24 1.56 -0.32
C THR A 272 -8.11 0.50 0.77
N LEU A 273 -8.70 -0.69 0.59
CA LEU A 273 -8.56 -1.79 1.54
C LEU A 273 -7.10 -2.20 1.72
N MET A 274 -6.31 -2.26 0.63
CA MET A 274 -4.89 -2.58 0.72
C MET A 274 -4.11 -1.50 1.48
N ALA A 275 -4.42 -0.23 1.27
CA ALA A 275 -3.75 0.87 1.96
C ALA A 275 -4.04 0.81 3.47
N TYR A 276 -5.30 0.57 3.82
CA TYR A 276 -5.73 0.28 5.17
C TYR A 276 -4.96 -0.92 5.76
N ALA A 277 -4.95 -2.06 5.05
CA ALA A 277 -4.29 -3.27 5.52
C ALA A 277 -2.78 -3.07 5.74
N LEU A 278 -2.08 -2.42 4.82
CA LEU A 278 -0.65 -2.16 4.99
C LEU A 278 -0.35 -1.15 6.12
N HIS A 279 -1.25 -0.20 6.37
CA HIS A 279 -1.06 0.81 7.40
C HIS A 279 -1.20 0.23 8.81
N PHE A 280 -2.21 -0.61 9.04
CA PHE A 280 -2.56 -1.10 10.37
C PHE A 280 -2.05 -2.52 10.68
N HIS A 281 -1.72 -3.34 9.66
CA HIS A 281 -1.69 -4.81 9.78
C HIS A 281 -0.35 -5.42 9.29
N SER A 282 0.72 -4.96 9.93
CA SER A 282 2.02 -4.69 9.30
C SER A 282 2.93 -5.85 8.94
N ASP A 283 2.69 -7.11 9.33
CA ASP A 283 3.67 -8.18 9.04
C ASP A 283 3.12 -9.32 8.16
N TYR A 284 1.86 -9.70 8.31
CA TYR A 284 1.24 -10.81 7.56
C TYR A 284 0.85 -10.42 6.13
N ILE A 285 0.51 -9.16 5.86
CA ILE A 285 0.21 -8.70 4.48
C ILE A 285 1.46 -8.14 3.79
N ILE A 286 2.18 -7.22 4.44
CA ILE A 286 3.26 -6.51 3.76
C ILE A 286 4.44 -7.43 3.40
N CYS A 287 4.77 -8.43 4.23
CA CYS A 287 5.90 -9.30 3.97
C CYS A 287 5.67 -10.12 2.69
N PRO A 288 4.56 -10.86 2.56
CA PRO A 288 4.19 -11.48 1.28
C PRO A 288 4.07 -10.47 0.13
N PHE A 289 3.52 -9.28 0.36
CA PHE A 289 3.40 -8.26 -0.68
C PHE A 289 4.77 -7.80 -1.23
N ILE A 290 5.75 -7.54 -0.36
CA ILE A 290 7.13 -7.23 -0.76
C ILE A 290 7.80 -8.43 -1.44
N ALA A 291 7.60 -9.64 -0.90
CA ALA A 291 8.15 -10.88 -1.46
C ALA A 291 7.70 -11.11 -2.91
N CYS A 292 6.44 -10.78 -3.21
CA CYS A 292 5.83 -10.90 -4.53
C CYS A 292 6.05 -9.67 -5.44
N HIS A 293 7.01 -8.79 -5.12
CA HIS A 293 7.29 -7.57 -5.90
C HIS A 293 6.09 -6.61 -6.03
N GLY A 294 5.23 -6.56 -5.01
CA GLY A 294 4.04 -5.71 -4.95
C GLY A 294 4.30 -4.22 -5.25
N PRO A 295 5.32 -3.56 -4.66
CA PRO A 295 5.69 -2.19 -5.03
C PRO A 295 5.99 -2.00 -6.52
N THR A 296 6.66 -2.96 -7.17
CA THR A 296 6.88 -2.92 -8.63
C THR A 296 5.56 -3.03 -9.39
N LEU A 297 4.64 -3.89 -8.96
CA LEU A 297 3.30 -3.97 -9.54
C LEU A 297 2.53 -2.65 -9.41
N VAL A 298 2.58 -2.01 -8.24
CA VAL A 298 1.93 -0.71 -8.02
C VAL A 298 2.50 0.36 -8.96
N THR A 299 3.82 0.39 -9.17
CA THR A 299 4.40 1.32 -10.15
C THR A 299 4.01 1.01 -11.60
N ALA A 300 3.79 -0.26 -11.94
CA ALA A 300 3.27 -0.65 -13.25
C ALA A 300 1.81 -0.22 -13.42
N LEU A 301 0.98 -0.34 -12.38
CA LEU A 301 -0.38 0.21 -12.36
C LEU A 301 -0.36 1.72 -12.59
N MET A 302 0.46 2.46 -11.86
CA MET A 302 0.63 3.91 -12.03
C MET A 302 1.02 4.28 -13.47
N ALA A 303 1.92 3.51 -14.09
CA ALA A 303 2.33 3.74 -15.48
C ALA A 303 1.17 3.48 -16.47
N ARG A 304 0.27 2.54 -16.17
CA ARG A 304 -0.91 2.25 -16.98
C ARG A 304 -1.99 3.30 -16.82
N LEU A 305 -2.21 3.79 -15.60
CA LEU A 305 -3.10 4.92 -15.28
C LEU A 305 -2.69 6.23 -15.97
N THR A 306 -1.43 6.35 -16.36
CA THR A 306 -0.87 7.53 -17.03
C THR A 306 -0.52 7.27 -18.50
N SER A 307 -1.03 6.16 -19.07
CA SER A 307 -0.79 5.82 -20.47
C SER A 307 -1.72 6.59 -21.41
N SER A 308 -1.18 7.01 -22.55
CA SER A 308 -1.94 7.69 -23.61
C SER A 308 -3.12 6.86 -24.13
N LYS A 309 -3.01 5.52 -24.09
CA LYS A 309 -4.09 4.59 -24.42
C LYS A 309 -5.29 4.76 -23.49
N LEU A 310 -5.08 4.84 -22.17
CA LEU A 310 -6.16 5.09 -21.23
C LEU A 310 -6.74 6.50 -21.41
N THR A 311 -5.90 7.52 -21.64
CA THR A 311 -6.36 8.89 -21.93
C THR A 311 -7.24 8.96 -23.18
N TYR A 312 -6.89 8.20 -24.22
CA TYR A 312 -7.67 8.07 -25.45
C TYR A 312 -8.97 7.27 -25.23
N GLU A 313 -8.92 6.17 -24.49
CA GLU A 313 -10.09 5.36 -24.15
C GLU A 313 -11.09 6.17 -23.29
N LEU A 314 -10.64 6.86 -22.23
CA LEU A 314 -11.45 7.82 -21.47
C LEU A 314 -11.96 8.98 -22.33
N GLY A 315 -11.27 9.28 -23.43
CA GLY A 315 -11.66 10.26 -24.44
C GLY A 315 -12.87 9.84 -25.27
N ASN A 316 -13.02 8.53 -25.52
CA ASN A 316 -13.89 7.93 -26.54
C ASN A 316 -14.90 6.91 -25.99
N ILE A 317 -15.07 6.81 -24.66
CA ILE A 317 -16.12 5.98 -24.07
C ILE A 317 -17.49 6.56 -24.44
N GLU A 318 -18.21 5.86 -25.32
CA GLU A 318 -19.63 6.09 -25.67
C GLU A 318 -20.60 5.61 -24.56
N ASP A 319 -20.11 5.31 -23.35
CA ASP A 319 -20.96 4.88 -22.24
C ASP A 319 -21.69 6.09 -21.64
N LYS A 320 -22.88 6.36 -22.19
CA LYS A 320 -23.81 7.45 -21.80
C LYS A 320 -24.19 7.49 -20.31
N LYS A 321 -23.73 6.55 -19.47
CA LYS A 321 -24.12 6.42 -18.05
C LYS A 321 -23.10 6.93 -17.02
N LEU A 322 -21.86 7.23 -17.39
CA LEU A 322 -20.87 7.78 -16.45
C LEU A 322 -20.06 8.90 -17.10
N ASP A 323 -20.22 10.11 -16.58
CA ASP A 323 -19.52 11.31 -17.06
C ASP A 323 -18.00 11.10 -17.11
N LYS A 324 -17.36 11.49 -18.22
CA LYS A 324 -15.91 11.55 -18.43
C LYS A 324 -15.18 12.22 -17.27
N HIS A 325 -15.82 13.19 -16.61
CA HIS A 325 -15.30 13.83 -15.41
C HIS A 325 -15.15 12.85 -14.23
N ILE A 326 -16.14 11.98 -14.00
CA ILE A 326 -16.13 11.01 -12.88
C ILE A 326 -15.02 9.98 -13.07
N GLN A 327 -14.85 9.46 -14.29
CA GLN A 327 -13.80 8.47 -14.57
C GLN A 327 -12.40 9.06 -14.42
N GLY A 328 -12.19 10.31 -14.86
CA GLY A 328 -10.94 11.03 -14.64
C GLY A 328 -10.61 11.19 -13.15
N ASN A 329 -11.58 11.59 -12.34
CA ASN A 329 -11.40 11.75 -10.89
C ASN A 329 -11.09 10.40 -10.20
N MET A 330 -11.71 9.30 -10.68
CA MET A 330 -11.42 7.97 -10.14
C MET A 330 -10.00 7.50 -10.49
N ALA A 331 -9.50 7.81 -11.69
CA ALA A 331 -8.13 7.48 -12.09
C ALA A 331 -7.10 8.24 -11.24
N GLU A 332 -7.33 9.53 -11.00
CA GLU A 332 -6.52 10.34 -10.08
C GLU A 332 -6.56 9.79 -8.65
N SER A 333 -7.75 9.45 -8.15
CA SER A 333 -7.91 8.81 -6.83
C SER A 333 -7.14 7.48 -6.72
N CYS A 334 -7.19 6.62 -7.75
CA CYS A 334 -6.40 5.39 -7.78
C CYS A 334 -4.89 5.69 -7.78
N PHE A 335 -4.45 6.73 -8.49
CA PHE A 335 -3.04 7.13 -8.53
C PHE A 335 -2.55 7.64 -7.16
N VAL A 336 -3.35 8.46 -6.48
CA VAL A 336 -3.07 8.92 -5.10
C VAL A 336 -2.96 7.73 -4.15
N LEU A 337 -3.91 6.78 -4.22
CA LEU A 337 -3.85 5.55 -3.41
C LEU A 337 -2.59 4.72 -3.69
N CYS A 338 -2.15 4.66 -4.96
CA CYS A 338 -0.89 4.00 -5.31
C CYS A 338 0.30 4.68 -4.63
N ILE A 339 0.37 6.02 -4.61
CA ILE A 339 1.46 6.71 -3.90
C ILE A 339 1.41 6.42 -2.40
N LYS A 340 0.24 6.51 -1.77
CA LYS A 340 0.07 6.19 -0.34
C LYS A 340 0.53 4.78 0.00
N LEU A 341 0.18 3.80 -0.83
CA LEU A 341 0.65 2.41 -0.69
C LEU A 341 2.18 2.32 -0.74
N LEU A 342 2.82 3.01 -1.69
CA LEU A 342 4.28 3.03 -1.81
C LEU A 342 4.93 3.75 -0.62
N GLU A 343 4.37 4.84 -0.13
CA GLU A 343 4.87 5.55 1.05
C GLU A 343 4.80 4.69 2.31
N ILE A 344 3.69 3.97 2.52
CA ILE A 344 3.56 2.98 3.59
C ILE A 344 4.64 1.91 3.44
N CYS A 345 4.83 1.38 2.22
CA CYS A 345 5.86 0.37 1.99
C CYS A 345 7.29 0.88 2.26
N ILE A 346 7.61 2.13 1.88
CA ILE A 346 8.92 2.74 2.17
C ILE A 346 9.08 2.95 3.68
N ARG A 347 8.04 3.46 4.36
CA ARG A 347 8.05 3.66 5.81
C ARG A 347 8.27 2.35 6.55
N MET A 348 7.56 1.29 6.17
CA MET A 348 7.60 0.00 6.86
C MET A 348 8.78 -0.89 6.47
N ARG A 349 9.31 -0.75 5.26
CA ARG A 349 10.30 -1.70 4.69
C ARG A 349 11.55 -1.06 4.13
N GLY A 350 11.60 0.26 3.96
CA GLY A 350 12.81 0.99 3.60
C GLY A 350 13.41 0.58 2.26
N LEU A 351 14.70 0.26 2.27
CA LEU A 351 15.52 0.05 1.06
C LEU A 351 14.96 -0.99 0.07
N PRO A 352 14.53 -2.21 0.49
CA PRO A 352 13.86 -3.15 -0.42
C PRO A 352 12.72 -2.53 -1.24
N CYS A 353 11.86 -1.73 -0.62
CA CYS A 353 10.77 -1.06 -1.32
C CYS A 353 11.30 0.00 -2.30
N VAL A 354 12.25 0.84 -1.88
CA VAL A 354 12.86 1.88 -2.74
C VAL A 354 13.51 1.26 -3.96
N VAL A 355 14.18 0.12 -3.82
CA VAL A 355 14.76 -0.62 -4.96
C VAL A 355 13.66 -1.11 -5.90
N GLN A 356 12.59 -1.71 -5.38
CA GLN A 356 11.50 -2.26 -6.20
C GLN A 356 10.73 -1.17 -6.97
N ILE A 357 10.43 -0.03 -6.35
CA ILE A 357 9.71 1.07 -7.04
C ILE A 357 10.57 1.71 -8.13
N LEU A 358 11.88 1.85 -7.90
CA LEU A 358 12.79 2.39 -8.91
C LEU A 358 12.99 1.40 -10.07
N GLN A 359 13.06 0.10 -9.79
CA GLN A 359 13.06 -0.95 -10.83
C GLN A 359 11.79 -0.91 -11.68
N GLY A 360 10.65 -0.60 -11.07
CA GLY A 360 9.35 -0.41 -11.72
C GLY A 360 9.15 0.92 -12.45
N ARG A 361 10.22 1.71 -12.64
CA ARG A 361 10.20 3.00 -13.37
C ARG A 361 9.29 4.07 -12.76
N LEU A 362 9.19 4.09 -11.43
CA LEU A 362 8.43 5.12 -10.70
C LEU A 362 8.76 6.55 -11.15
N LEU A 363 10.05 6.91 -11.26
CA LEU A 363 10.48 8.28 -11.56
C LEU A 363 9.91 8.78 -12.92
N PRO A 364 10.10 8.07 -14.06
CA PRO A 364 9.40 8.38 -15.31
C PRO A 364 7.88 8.44 -15.19
N THR A 365 7.27 7.56 -14.42
CA THR A 365 5.82 7.53 -14.22
C THR A 365 5.33 8.80 -13.50
N CYS A 366 6.04 9.28 -12.48
CA CYS A 366 5.73 10.54 -11.80
C CYS A 366 5.83 11.75 -12.74
N PHE A 367 6.86 11.80 -13.61
CA PHE A 367 6.99 12.85 -14.63
C PHE A 367 5.78 12.86 -15.57
N LYS A 368 5.35 11.69 -16.06
CA LYS A 368 4.14 11.58 -16.89
C LYS A 368 2.89 11.99 -16.10
N ALA A 369 2.75 11.52 -14.88
CA ALA A 369 1.58 11.76 -14.05
C ALA A 369 1.32 13.25 -13.83
N VAL A 370 2.34 14.04 -13.50
CA VAL A 370 2.13 15.48 -13.26
C VAL A 370 1.76 16.26 -14.53
N LEU A 371 2.17 15.76 -15.70
CA LEU A 371 1.82 16.34 -16.99
C LEU A 371 0.39 15.98 -17.42
N PHE A 372 -0.07 14.75 -17.13
CA PHE A 372 -1.37 14.25 -17.58
C PHE A 372 -2.51 14.42 -16.56
N LEU A 373 -2.20 14.35 -15.26
CA LEU A 373 -3.19 14.39 -14.18
C LEU A 373 -3.34 15.80 -13.57
N GLY A 374 -2.59 16.79 -14.04
CA GLY A 374 -2.52 18.13 -13.42
C GLY A 374 -3.23 19.25 -14.19
N TYR A 375 -4.51 19.52 -13.87
CA TYR A 375 -5.14 20.85 -13.67
C TYR A 375 -6.64 20.70 -13.36
N ARG A 376 -7.00 19.97 -12.28
CA ARG A 376 -8.40 19.88 -11.83
C ARG A 376 -8.46 20.07 -10.32
N SER A 377 -8.05 21.25 -9.88
CA SER A 377 -8.12 21.68 -8.47
C SER A 377 -9.51 21.41 -7.90
N ARG A 378 -9.61 20.50 -6.93
CA ARG A 378 -10.69 20.49 -5.93
C ARG A 378 -10.07 20.76 -4.56
N PRO A 379 -10.72 21.51 -3.65
CA PRO A 379 -10.10 21.99 -2.41
C PRO A 379 -9.79 20.92 -1.34
N PHE A 380 -9.92 19.62 -1.63
CA PHE A 380 -9.88 18.57 -0.60
C PHE A 380 -9.19 17.26 -1.04
N HIS A 381 -8.45 17.27 -2.17
CA HIS A 381 -7.68 16.11 -2.62
C HIS A 381 -6.18 16.38 -2.55
N GLU A 382 -5.42 15.41 -2.04
CA GLU A 382 -3.95 15.46 -2.04
C GLU A 382 -3.44 15.59 -3.48
N ASN A 383 -2.67 16.65 -3.72
CA ASN A 383 -2.19 16.98 -5.05
C ASN A 383 -1.11 15.98 -5.50
N VAL A 384 -1.34 15.29 -6.63
CA VAL A 384 -0.40 14.33 -7.23
C VAL A 384 1.02 14.91 -7.35
N ARG A 385 1.15 16.22 -7.67
CA ARG A 385 2.44 16.93 -7.71
C ARG A 385 3.13 16.91 -6.35
N VAL A 386 2.42 17.31 -5.30
CA VAL A 386 2.95 17.38 -3.93
C VAL A 386 3.39 16.00 -3.45
N LEU A 387 2.58 14.98 -3.72
CA LEU A 387 2.88 13.59 -3.38
C LEU A 387 4.11 13.08 -4.15
N CYS A 388 4.24 13.36 -5.44
CA CYS A 388 5.43 13.00 -6.21
C CYS A 388 6.70 13.69 -5.67
N CYS A 389 6.63 14.98 -5.32
CA CYS A 389 7.74 15.70 -4.70
C CYS A 389 8.12 15.12 -3.33
N ALA A 390 7.13 14.75 -2.50
CA ALA A 390 7.39 14.07 -1.23
C ALA A 390 8.11 12.74 -1.44
N LEU A 391 7.67 11.95 -2.43
CA LEU A 391 8.26 10.67 -2.78
C LEU A 391 9.70 10.82 -3.31
N PHE A 392 9.98 11.84 -4.12
CA PHE A 392 11.35 12.12 -4.60
C PHE A 392 12.29 12.50 -3.46
N ARG A 393 11.84 13.37 -2.55
CA ARG A 393 12.60 13.72 -1.33
C ARG A 393 12.85 12.50 -0.46
N LYS A 394 11.85 11.61 -0.32
CA LYS A 394 12.02 10.36 0.43
C LYS A 394 13.00 9.42 -0.24
N ILE A 395 12.98 9.26 -1.56
CA ILE A 395 13.97 8.45 -2.30
C ILE A 395 15.38 9.05 -2.15
N ALA A 396 15.50 10.37 -2.12
CA ALA A 396 16.78 11.06 -2.01
C ALA A 396 17.50 10.74 -0.70
N THR A 397 16.78 10.50 0.41
CA THR A 397 17.42 10.05 1.67
C THR A 397 18.13 8.71 1.51
N PHE A 398 17.57 7.79 0.71
CA PHE A 398 18.16 6.48 0.42
C PHE A 398 19.30 6.52 -0.60
N SER A 399 19.71 7.68 -1.11
CA SER A 399 20.84 7.79 -2.05
C SER A 399 22.20 7.45 -1.43
N ILE A 400 22.27 7.23 -0.11
CA ILE A 400 23.47 6.68 0.54
C ILE A 400 23.75 5.23 0.10
N TYR A 401 22.72 4.52 -0.35
CA TYR A 401 22.85 3.14 -0.81
C TYR A 401 23.25 3.07 -2.30
N PRO A 402 24.33 2.34 -2.67
CA PRO A 402 24.82 2.25 -4.05
C PRO A 402 23.78 1.83 -5.09
N LYS A 403 22.89 0.92 -4.70
CA LYS A 403 21.85 0.40 -5.59
C LYS A 403 20.84 1.48 -5.98
N VAL A 404 20.51 2.37 -5.05
CA VAL A 404 19.57 3.48 -5.28
C VAL A 404 20.18 4.48 -6.25
N MET A 405 21.43 4.90 -6.02
CA MET A 405 22.15 5.80 -6.93
C MET A 405 22.17 5.27 -8.37
N HIS A 406 22.53 3.99 -8.54
CA HIS A 406 22.57 3.36 -9.86
C HIS A 406 21.20 3.36 -10.56
N LEU A 407 20.13 3.07 -9.83
CA LEU A 407 18.78 3.02 -10.40
C LEU A 407 18.24 4.41 -10.75
N VAL A 408 18.59 5.44 -9.97
CA VAL A 408 18.23 6.84 -10.27
C VAL A 408 18.98 7.32 -11.53
N ILE A 409 20.29 7.06 -11.64
CA ILE A 409 21.08 7.38 -12.84
C ILE A 409 20.52 6.66 -14.08
N LYS A 410 20.16 5.39 -13.95
CA LYS A 410 19.50 4.64 -15.02
C LYS A 410 18.16 5.27 -15.42
N SER A 411 17.39 5.76 -14.44
CA SER A 411 16.12 6.44 -14.69
C SER A 411 16.30 7.78 -15.39
N ASN A 412 17.35 8.55 -15.06
CA ASN A 412 17.66 9.80 -15.75
C ASN A 412 17.88 9.58 -17.26
N ARG A 413 18.63 8.54 -17.66
CA ARG A 413 18.81 8.20 -19.08
C ARG A 413 17.48 7.94 -19.80
N HIS A 414 16.51 7.34 -19.10
CA HIS A 414 15.19 7.09 -19.66
C HIS A 414 14.38 8.38 -19.80
N LEU A 415 14.45 9.29 -18.82
CA LEU A 415 13.80 10.60 -18.87
C LEU A 415 14.35 11.45 -20.03
N GLU A 416 15.68 11.42 -20.24
CA GLU A 416 16.35 12.10 -21.36
C GLU A 416 15.92 11.54 -22.71
N ALA A 417 15.94 10.21 -22.86
CA ALA A 417 15.55 9.55 -24.11
C ALA A 417 14.09 9.82 -24.53
N HIS A 418 13.22 10.23 -23.61
CA HIS A 418 11.81 10.53 -23.88
C HIS A 418 11.48 12.03 -23.80
N GLY A 419 12.49 12.91 -23.66
CA GLY A 419 12.28 14.36 -23.62
C GLY A 419 11.47 14.88 -22.42
N LEU A 420 11.29 14.06 -21.37
CA LEU A 420 10.40 14.41 -20.25
C LEU A 420 10.99 15.50 -19.34
N LYS A 421 12.32 15.64 -19.29
CA LYS A 421 13.02 16.62 -18.44
C LYS A 421 12.65 18.05 -18.82
N ALA A 422 12.89 18.42 -20.07
CA ALA A 422 12.62 19.77 -20.58
C ALA A 422 11.14 20.15 -20.45
N LEU A 423 10.23 19.19 -20.66
CA LEU A 423 8.80 19.42 -20.50
C LEU A 423 8.43 19.73 -19.03
N VAL A 424 8.90 18.92 -18.08
CA VAL A 424 8.61 19.14 -16.65
C VAL A 424 9.28 20.38 -16.11
N GLU A 425 10.52 20.66 -16.51
CA GLU A 425 11.23 21.89 -16.16
C GLU A 425 10.43 23.15 -16.54
N LEU A 426 9.84 23.16 -17.74
CA LEU A 426 9.03 24.28 -18.22
C LEU A 426 7.65 24.36 -17.56
N THR A 427 6.99 23.21 -17.32
CA THR A 427 5.56 23.17 -16.96
C THR A 427 5.27 22.93 -15.48
N VAL A 428 6.21 22.32 -14.74
CA VAL A 428 6.04 21.91 -13.34
C VAL A 428 7.35 22.15 -12.55
N PRO A 429 7.70 23.43 -12.29
CA PRO A 429 8.99 23.80 -11.70
C PRO A 429 9.21 23.22 -10.29
N GLU A 430 8.14 22.98 -9.51
CA GLU A 430 8.28 22.40 -8.16
C GLU A 430 8.70 20.93 -8.22
N LEU A 431 8.19 20.16 -9.19
CA LEU A 431 8.63 18.78 -9.39
C LEU A 431 10.07 18.78 -9.93
N TRP A 432 10.39 19.67 -10.85
CA TRP A 432 11.74 19.82 -11.38
C TRP A 432 12.74 20.10 -10.26
N THR A 433 12.47 21.08 -9.40
CA THR A 433 13.31 21.40 -8.23
C THR A 433 13.51 20.18 -7.32
N SER A 434 12.45 19.41 -7.07
CA SER A 434 12.54 18.20 -6.26
C SER A 434 13.32 17.08 -6.95
N TRP A 435 13.24 16.96 -8.28
CA TRP A 435 14.01 16.03 -9.08
C TRP A 435 15.50 16.39 -9.09
N ASP A 436 15.79 17.67 -9.31
CA ASP A 436 17.15 18.22 -9.38
C ASP A 436 17.89 17.98 -8.07
N THR A 437 17.24 18.29 -6.94
CA THR A 437 17.76 17.99 -5.59
C THR A 437 18.09 16.50 -5.42
N LEU A 438 17.20 15.60 -5.88
CA LEU A 438 17.43 14.15 -5.83
C LEU A 438 18.61 13.75 -6.72
N TYR A 439 18.63 14.20 -7.97
CA TYR A 439 19.61 13.80 -8.96
C TYR A 439 21.00 14.32 -8.62
N ASP A 440 21.12 15.58 -8.21
CA ASP A 440 22.39 16.18 -7.78
C ASP A 440 22.96 15.46 -6.57
N THR A 441 22.13 15.16 -5.57
CA THR A 441 22.55 14.37 -4.40
C THR A 441 23.09 13.00 -4.83
N VAL A 442 22.42 12.34 -5.79
CA VAL A 442 22.86 11.05 -6.33
C VAL A 442 24.17 11.18 -7.09
N VAL A 443 24.31 12.19 -7.95
CA VAL A 443 25.52 12.39 -8.78
C VAL A 443 26.72 12.69 -7.89
N GLN A 444 26.58 13.61 -6.92
CA GLN A 444 27.64 13.96 -5.97
C GLN A 444 28.16 12.73 -5.20
N ARG A 445 27.29 11.80 -4.82
CA ARG A 445 27.67 10.57 -4.13
C ARG A 445 28.20 9.50 -5.10
N HIS A 446 27.68 9.45 -6.32
CA HIS A 446 28.11 8.47 -7.30
C HIS A 446 29.52 8.76 -7.84
N THR A 447 29.91 10.03 -7.99
CA THR A 447 31.24 10.41 -8.47
C THR A 447 32.36 9.93 -7.54
N THR A 448 32.10 9.83 -6.23
CA THR A 448 33.09 9.35 -5.27
C THR A 448 33.29 7.83 -5.35
N LYS A 449 32.30 7.08 -5.87
CA LYS A 449 32.28 5.60 -5.90
C LYS A 449 33.49 4.97 -6.60
N SER A 450 34.08 5.64 -7.60
CA SER A 450 35.28 5.16 -8.27
C SER A 450 36.44 4.96 -7.28
N SER A 451 36.70 5.97 -6.44
CA SER A 451 37.72 5.94 -5.40
C SER A 451 37.45 4.85 -4.36
N TYR A 452 36.19 4.61 -4.01
CA TYR A 452 35.83 3.51 -3.12
C TYR A 452 36.18 2.14 -3.70
N SER A 453 35.93 1.96 -5.00
CA SER A 453 35.95 0.64 -5.66
C SER A 453 37.35 0.06 -5.82
N VAL A 454 38.40 0.90 -5.80
CA VAL A 454 39.79 0.52 -6.09
C VAL A 454 40.62 0.22 -4.84
N LEU A 455 40.28 0.79 -3.68
CA LEU A 455 41.06 0.61 -2.45
C LEU A 455 40.67 -0.69 -1.73
N PRO A 456 41.65 -1.54 -1.34
CA PRO A 456 41.37 -2.73 -0.55
C PRO A 456 40.73 -2.40 0.80
N ARG A 457 39.70 -3.17 1.18
CA ARG A 457 38.95 -3.01 2.44
C ARG A 457 38.73 -4.36 3.10
N ARG A 458 38.61 -4.37 4.43
CA ARG A 458 38.37 -5.59 5.21
C ARG A 458 36.95 -6.12 4.98
N LEU A 459 36.76 -6.82 3.86
CA LEU A 459 35.45 -7.27 3.36
C LEU A 459 35.26 -8.79 3.43
N CYS A 460 36.33 -9.57 3.57
CA CYS A 460 36.20 -11.02 3.68
C CYS A 460 35.51 -11.40 4.98
N ASN A 461 34.40 -12.12 4.90
CA ASN A 461 33.65 -12.58 6.05
C ASN A 461 34.13 -13.91 6.63
N ASN A 462 35.19 -14.52 6.09
CA ASN A 462 35.83 -15.67 6.74
C ASN A 462 36.68 -15.17 7.92
N PRO A 463 36.34 -15.53 9.18
CA PRO A 463 37.10 -15.09 10.35
C PRO A 463 38.55 -15.57 10.36
N GLN A 464 38.85 -16.67 9.66
CA GLN A 464 40.17 -17.29 9.57
C GLN A 464 40.94 -16.86 8.31
N CYS A 465 40.48 -15.82 7.60
CA CYS A 465 41.14 -15.35 6.39
C CYS A 465 42.50 -14.70 6.73
N PRO A 466 43.63 -15.16 6.14
CA PRO A 466 44.94 -14.56 6.41
C PRO A 466 45.06 -13.15 5.84
N ASN A 467 44.34 -12.83 4.76
CA ASN A 467 44.27 -11.49 4.19
C ASN A 467 42.81 -11.11 3.86
N PRO A 468 42.08 -10.48 4.80
CA PRO A 468 40.68 -10.14 4.61
C PRO A 468 40.45 -8.87 3.76
N TYR A 469 41.51 -8.25 3.25
CA TYR A 469 41.45 -7.02 2.48
C TYR A 469 41.23 -7.31 0.99
N ILE A 470 40.12 -6.83 0.45
CA ILE A 470 39.68 -7.07 -0.93
C ILE A 470 39.30 -5.73 -1.53
N ARG A 471 39.61 -5.51 -2.81
CA ARG A 471 38.98 -4.40 -3.54
C ARG A 471 37.48 -4.70 -3.69
N PRO A 472 36.58 -3.75 -3.41
CA PRO A 472 35.13 -3.96 -3.54
C PRO A 472 34.69 -4.61 -4.86
N ILE A 473 35.34 -4.27 -5.97
CA ILE A 473 35.06 -4.81 -7.30
C ILE A 473 35.37 -6.32 -7.44
N ASP A 474 36.32 -6.83 -6.65
CA ASP A 474 36.73 -8.23 -6.69
C ASP A 474 35.99 -9.10 -5.64
N ALA A 475 35.18 -8.49 -4.78
CA ALA A 475 34.50 -9.17 -3.69
C ALA A 475 33.44 -10.16 -4.21
N LYS A 476 33.56 -11.44 -3.83
CA LYS A 476 32.65 -12.50 -4.23
C LYS A 476 31.54 -12.65 -3.20
N ARG A 477 30.29 -12.50 -3.63
CA ARG A 477 29.13 -12.59 -2.74
C ARG A 477 28.62 -14.02 -2.59
N CYS A 478 28.18 -14.41 -1.39
CA CYS A 478 27.49 -15.68 -1.18
C CYS A 478 26.19 -15.74 -2.02
N ALA A 479 26.10 -16.69 -2.96
CA ALA A 479 24.95 -16.82 -3.87
C ALA A 479 23.61 -17.16 -3.15
N GLY A 480 23.69 -17.78 -1.96
CA GLY A 480 22.50 -18.11 -1.18
C GLY A 480 21.89 -16.89 -0.50
N CYS A 481 22.55 -16.38 0.55
CA CYS A 481 22.01 -15.31 1.38
C CYS A 481 22.18 -13.91 0.78
N LEU A 482 23.11 -13.71 -0.15
CA LEU A 482 23.50 -12.40 -0.71
C LEU A 482 23.99 -11.36 0.33
N TYR A 483 24.27 -11.78 1.56
CA TYR A 483 24.60 -10.89 2.68
C TYR A 483 26.10 -10.74 2.91
N VAL A 484 26.85 -11.86 2.86
CA VAL A 484 28.30 -11.89 3.11
C VAL A 484 29.13 -11.93 1.82
N HIS A 485 30.37 -11.46 1.92
CA HIS A 485 31.35 -11.41 0.84
C HIS A 485 32.66 -12.13 1.23
N TYR A 486 33.38 -12.61 0.22
CA TYR A 486 34.61 -13.39 0.34
C TYR A 486 35.63 -12.96 -0.71
N CYS A 487 36.92 -13.12 -0.38
CA CYS A 487 38.01 -12.90 -1.33
C CYS A 487 38.10 -14.03 -2.36
N SER A 488 37.74 -15.25 -1.97
CA SER A 488 37.89 -16.45 -2.78
C SER A 488 36.83 -17.50 -2.48
N ARG A 489 36.80 -18.56 -3.31
CA ARG A 489 35.88 -19.70 -3.11
C ARG A 489 36.30 -20.55 -1.91
N GLU A 490 37.60 -20.60 -1.64
CA GLU A 490 38.24 -21.31 -0.53
C GLU A 490 37.77 -20.69 0.79
N CYS A 491 37.89 -19.36 0.94
CA CYS A 491 37.37 -18.68 2.13
C CYS A 491 35.86 -18.87 2.35
N GLN A 492 35.07 -19.01 1.28
CA GLN A 492 33.66 -19.36 1.41
C GLN A 492 33.46 -20.79 1.92
N LYS A 493 34.24 -21.77 1.43
CA LYS A 493 34.20 -23.16 1.87
C LYS A 493 34.59 -23.28 3.34
N ASP A 494 35.65 -22.60 3.76
CA ASP A 494 36.14 -22.63 5.15
C ASP A 494 35.11 -22.04 6.12
N HIS A 495 34.48 -20.93 5.74
CA HIS A 495 33.42 -20.31 6.53
C HIS A 495 32.08 -21.08 6.44
N TRP A 496 31.92 -22.04 5.52
CA TRP A 496 30.61 -22.65 5.25
C TRP A 496 30.03 -23.39 6.46
N THR A 497 30.85 -24.10 7.22
CA THR A 497 30.42 -24.91 8.37
C THR A 497 29.67 -24.07 9.42
N SER A 498 30.16 -22.88 9.75
CA SER A 498 29.50 -21.96 10.67
C SER A 498 28.50 -21.01 9.99
N HIS A 499 28.68 -20.69 8.71
CA HIS A 499 27.76 -19.81 7.96
C HIS A 499 26.45 -20.49 7.56
N ARG A 500 26.43 -21.80 7.28
CA ARG A 500 25.31 -22.52 6.64
C ARG A 500 23.95 -22.24 7.28
N GLN A 501 23.85 -22.28 8.60
CA GLN A 501 22.59 -22.04 9.31
C GLN A 501 22.14 -20.58 9.19
N LYS A 502 23.07 -19.64 9.35
CA LYS A 502 22.80 -18.20 9.14
C LYS A 502 22.42 -17.92 7.69
N CYS A 503 23.04 -18.59 6.71
CA CYS A 503 22.69 -18.48 5.30
C CYS A 503 21.24 -18.89 5.05
N LYS A 504 20.82 -20.05 5.55
CA LYS A 504 19.43 -20.53 5.44
C LYS A 504 18.43 -19.57 6.07
N SER A 505 18.72 -19.07 7.27
CA SER A 505 17.88 -18.09 7.95
C SER A 505 17.74 -16.80 7.13
N LEU A 506 18.85 -16.21 6.68
CA LEU A 506 18.84 -15.01 5.85
C LEU A 506 18.12 -15.21 4.51
N MET A 507 18.26 -16.39 3.88
CA MET A 507 17.51 -16.75 2.68
C MET A 507 16.01 -16.82 2.93
N SER A 508 15.59 -17.43 4.04
CA SER A 508 14.18 -17.52 4.43
C SER A 508 13.60 -16.13 4.67
N THR A 509 14.28 -15.30 5.48
CA THR A 509 13.90 -13.90 5.74
C THR A 509 13.74 -13.11 4.44
N ARG A 510 14.71 -13.23 3.51
CA ARG A 510 14.65 -12.58 2.19
C ARG A 510 13.44 -13.02 1.37
N LYS A 511 13.25 -14.34 1.23
CA LYS A 511 12.15 -14.92 0.44
C LYS A 511 10.79 -14.59 1.03
N ALA A 512 10.70 -14.43 2.35
CA ALA A 512 9.49 -14.02 3.03
C ALA A 512 9.22 -12.51 2.92
N GLY A 513 10.09 -11.70 2.30
CA GLY A 513 9.91 -10.25 2.20
C GLY A 513 10.08 -9.50 3.53
N LYS A 514 10.72 -10.14 4.51
CA LYS A 514 11.02 -9.53 5.81
C LYS A 514 12.20 -8.55 5.69
N PRO A 515 12.28 -7.52 6.56
CA PRO A 515 13.42 -6.62 6.60
C PRO A 515 14.75 -7.39 6.71
N MET A 516 15.73 -6.99 5.90
CA MET A 516 17.09 -7.51 5.97
C MET A 516 18.05 -6.38 6.28
N ARG A 517 19.08 -6.69 7.07
CA ARG A 517 20.26 -5.84 7.19
C ARG A 517 20.93 -5.68 5.82
N VAL A 518 21.52 -4.52 5.61
CA VAL A 518 22.31 -4.19 4.43
C VAL A 518 23.49 -5.16 4.37
N ASN A 519 23.83 -5.62 3.18
CA ASN A 519 24.93 -6.57 3.01
C ASN A 519 26.27 -5.93 3.41
N THR A 520 27.27 -6.75 3.70
CA THR A 520 28.54 -6.29 4.29
C THR A 520 29.30 -5.30 3.40
N LEU A 521 29.14 -5.40 2.08
CA LEU A 521 29.77 -4.49 1.12
C LEU A 521 29.08 -3.12 1.13
N ASP A 522 27.75 -3.10 1.03
CA ASP A 522 26.97 -1.86 1.03
C ASP A 522 27.04 -1.17 2.42
N GLN A 523 27.12 -1.93 3.51
CA GLN A 523 27.37 -1.39 4.85
C GLN A 523 28.72 -0.65 4.89
N ASN A 524 29.79 -1.30 4.41
CA ASN A 524 31.12 -0.69 4.38
C ASN A 524 31.20 0.52 3.43
N PHE A 525 30.48 0.50 2.31
CA PHE A 525 30.33 1.67 1.45
C PHE A 525 29.69 2.83 2.20
N THR A 526 28.63 2.54 2.96
CA THR A 526 27.89 3.55 3.72
C THR A 526 28.76 4.14 4.84
N GLU A 527 29.55 3.32 5.54
CA GLU A 527 30.58 3.79 6.50
C GLU A 527 31.53 4.79 5.87
N TRP A 528 32.09 4.45 4.71
CA TRP A 528 32.98 5.33 3.98
C TRP A 528 32.30 6.63 3.49
N MET A 529 31.02 6.58 3.12
CA MET A 529 30.25 7.78 2.78
C MET A 529 30.08 8.72 3.98
N VAL A 530 29.85 8.17 5.18
CA VAL A 530 29.78 8.96 6.41
C VAL A 530 31.10 9.65 6.68
N ASP A 531 32.22 8.94 6.52
CA ASP A 531 33.56 9.51 6.69
C ASP A 531 33.85 10.65 5.68
N LEU A 532 33.35 10.53 4.45
CA LEU A 532 33.48 11.60 3.44
C LEU A 532 32.63 12.83 3.73
N ASP A 533 31.46 12.66 4.34
CA ASP A 533 30.57 13.77 4.69
C ASP A 533 31.06 14.52 5.94
N LEU A 534 31.75 13.82 6.85
CA LEU A 534 32.18 14.32 8.16
C LEU A 534 32.98 15.65 8.12
N PRO A 535 33.95 15.86 7.20
CA PRO A 535 34.70 17.12 7.11
C PRO A 535 33.81 18.36 6.96
N ARG A 536 32.67 18.24 6.27
CA ARG A 536 31.74 19.35 6.02
C ARG A 536 31.12 19.88 7.31
N PHE A 537 31.04 19.04 8.33
CA PHE A 537 30.42 19.39 9.61
C PHE A 537 31.41 19.87 10.67
N LEU A 538 32.72 19.86 10.41
CA LEU A 538 33.74 20.21 11.41
C LEU A 538 33.61 21.66 11.90
N ALA A 539 33.35 22.61 10.99
CA ALA A 539 33.22 24.03 11.35
C ALA A 539 31.99 24.27 12.25
N ASP A 540 30.85 23.68 11.91
CA ASP A 540 29.63 23.78 12.72
C ASP A 540 29.78 23.07 14.07
N THR A 541 30.47 21.93 14.07
CA THR A 541 30.75 21.18 15.30
C THR A 541 31.61 21.99 16.26
N LYS A 542 32.66 22.69 15.78
CA LYS A 542 33.47 23.59 16.61
C LYS A 542 32.63 24.69 17.26
N LYS A 543 31.71 25.31 16.50
CA LYS A 543 30.78 26.33 17.03
C LYS A 543 29.83 25.75 18.09
N ILE A 544 29.28 24.56 17.84
CA ILE A 544 28.40 23.85 18.79
C ILE A 544 29.14 23.55 20.09
N ARG A 545 30.36 23.00 19.99
CA ARG A 545 31.21 22.69 21.14
C ARG A 545 31.47 23.93 22.00
N GLN A 546 31.93 25.03 21.40
CA GLN A 546 32.21 26.28 22.11
C GLN A 546 30.97 26.82 22.85
N ARG A 547 29.78 26.75 22.23
CA ARG A 547 28.52 27.16 22.87
C ARG A 547 28.17 26.28 24.07
N LEU A 548 28.40 24.97 23.98
CA LEU A 548 28.12 24.03 25.05
C LEU A 548 29.15 24.12 26.18
N GLU A 549 30.43 24.30 25.87
CA GLU A 549 31.50 24.51 26.86
C GLU A 549 31.26 25.77 27.69
N LYS A 550 30.86 26.88 27.05
CA LYS A 550 30.45 28.11 27.75
C LYS A 550 29.27 27.89 28.72
N LYS A 551 28.34 26.98 28.40
CA LYS A 551 27.23 26.60 29.29
C LYS A 551 27.64 25.62 30.41
N ARG A 552 28.76 24.91 30.25
CA ARG A 552 29.20 23.81 31.14
C ARG A 552 30.21 24.21 32.21
N ALA A 553 30.62 25.48 32.27
CA ALA A 553 31.66 25.98 33.18
C ALA A 553 31.29 25.95 34.69
N MET A 554 30.27 25.20 35.13
CA MET A 554 29.81 25.16 36.54
C MET A 554 29.60 23.74 37.13
N THR A 555 30.22 22.68 36.60
CA THR A 555 30.11 21.32 37.19
C THR A 555 31.44 20.57 37.17
N GLU A 556 31.64 19.63 38.12
CA GLU A 556 32.88 18.87 38.34
C GLU A 556 33.22 17.78 37.30
N PRO A 557 34.51 17.43 37.10
CA PRO A 557 35.01 16.80 35.87
C PRO A 557 34.86 15.27 35.78
N CYS A 558 34.64 14.57 36.90
CA CYS A 558 34.89 13.13 36.95
C CYS A 558 33.61 12.31 36.76
N LYS A 559 33.34 11.87 35.51
CA LYS A 559 32.47 10.74 35.04
C LYS A 559 31.87 10.91 33.63
N ARG A 560 32.32 11.90 32.85
CA ARG A 560 31.62 12.43 31.67
C ARG A 560 31.83 11.66 30.35
N TYR A 561 30.77 11.55 29.56
CA TYR A 561 30.83 11.13 28.15
C TYR A 561 31.25 12.28 27.22
N PRO A 562 31.87 11.99 26.06
CA PRO A 562 32.10 12.99 25.02
C PRO A 562 30.77 13.56 24.50
N MET A 563 30.83 14.73 23.87
CA MET A 563 29.68 15.28 23.15
C MET A 563 29.26 14.33 22.04
N VAL A 564 27.96 14.03 21.94
CA VAL A 564 27.42 13.18 20.87
C VAL A 564 26.64 14.01 19.87
N ILE A 565 26.90 13.85 18.58
CA ILE A 565 26.21 14.55 17.49
C ILE A 565 25.65 13.57 16.48
N GLU A 566 24.39 13.73 16.13
CA GLU A 566 23.74 12.99 15.04
C GLU A 566 24.10 13.60 13.67
N ILE A 567 24.43 12.75 12.69
CA ILE A 567 24.43 13.09 11.27
C ILE A 567 23.13 12.54 10.66
N SER A 568 22.22 13.42 10.28
CA SER A 568 20.88 13.03 9.84
C SER A 568 20.85 12.79 8.33
N TYR A 569 20.81 11.50 7.95
CA TYR A 569 20.56 11.07 6.56
C TYR A 569 19.08 10.98 6.20
N ASN A 570 18.18 11.27 7.14
CA ASN A 570 16.74 11.32 6.92
C ASN A 570 16.27 12.65 6.30
N SER A 571 17.20 13.54 5.95
CA SER A 571 16.94 14.76 5.20
C SER A 571 17.94 14.95 4.07
N VAL A 572 17.53 15.68 3.04
CA VAL A 572 18.38 16.08 1.92
C VAL A 572 18.31 17.61 1.79
N PRO A 573 19.45 18.33 1.79
CA PRO A 573 20.81 17.82 2.00
C PRO A 573 21.01 17.24 3.41
N THR A 574 22.03 16.38 3.55
CA THR A 574 22.43 15.80 4.85
C THR A 574 22.87 16.92 5.79
N LYS A 575 22.42 16.86 7.05
CA LYS A 575 22.66 17.92 8.06
C LYS A 575 22.97 17.33 9.43
N LEU A 576 23.52 18.15 10.32
CA LEU A 576 23.60 17.80 11.73
C LEU A 576 22.20 17.73 12.34
N GLY A 577 21.93 16.65 13.07
CA GLY A 577 20.69 16.39 13.76
C GLY A 577 20.78 16.77 15.24
N ARG A 578 20.33 15.87 16.11
CA ARG A 578 20.33 16.09 17.55
C ARG A 578 21.75 16.14 18.12
N VAL A 579 21.95 17.02 19.09
CA VAL A 579 23.20 17.16 19.84
C VAL A 579 22.91 16.77 21.28
N TYR A 580 23.67 15.82 21.81
CA TYR A 580 23.54 15.36 23.18
C TYR A 580 24.77 15.79 23.98
N PRO A 581 24.55 16.63 25.01
CA PRO A 581 25.55 16.84 26.04
C PRO A 581 25.86 15.52 26.75
N GLY A 582 27.15 15.21 26.96
CA GLY A 582 27.65 13.89 27.41
C GLY A 582 26.70 13.03 28.25
N GLU A 583 26.26 13.49 29.42
CA GLU A 583 25.38 12.71 30.32
C GLU A 583 23.96 12.48 29.79
N GLU A 584 23.42 13.44 29.02
CA GLU A 584 22.10 13.34 28.41
C GLU A 584 22.06 12.27 27.30
N ALA A 585 23.21 11.90 26.72
CA ALA A 585 23.25 10.83 25.73
C ALA A 585 22.73 9.50 26.30
N ARG A 586 23.07 9.18 27.56
CA ARG A 586 22.65 7.93 28.21
C ARG A 586 21.15 7.87 28.48
N THR A 587 20.54 8.99 28.88
CA THR A 587 19.11 9.07 29.22
C THR A 587 18.23 9.41 28.02
N ALA A 588 18.80 9.89 26.92
CA ALA A 588 18.09 10.22 25.69
C ALA A 588 17.90 9.02 24.76
N GLY A 589 17.48 9.29 23.52
CA GLY A 589 17.24 8.28 22.48
C GLY A 589 18.43 7.35 22.20
N ILE A 590 19.67 7.76 22.48
CA ILE A 590 20.88 6.93 22.31
C ILE A 590 20.92 5.78 23.32
N GLY A 591 20.43 5.97 24.56
CA GLY A 591 20.32 4.90 25.56
C GLY A 591 19.50 3.70 25.08
N ARG A 592 18.61 3.90 24.10
CA ARG A 592 17.81 2.85 23.45
C ARG A 592 18.51 2.17 22.27
N MET A 593 19.77 2.51 21.99
CA MET A 593 20.60 1.94 20.92
C MET A 593 21.82 1.22 21.54
N PRO A 594 21.71 -0.07 21.91
CA PRO A 594 22.73 -0.78 22.67
C PRO A 594 24.10 -0.81 21.99
N GLU A 595 24.12 -0.93 20.66
CA GLU A 595 25.35 -0.96 19.85
C GLU A 595 26.10 0.39 19.93
N VAL A 596 25.37 1.50 19.88
CA VAL A 596 25.94 2.86 20.00
C VAL A 596 26.41 3.12 21.42
N MET A 597 25.63 2.71 22.43
CA MET A 597 26.00 2.84 23.83
C MET A 597 27.27 2.06 24.18
N ALA A 598 27.44 0.84 23.67
CA ALA A 598 28.65 0.06 23.90
C ALA A 598 29.92 0.73 23.33
N ILE A 599 29.79 1.51 22.26
CA ILE A 599 30.91 2.32 21.73
C ILE A 599 31.14 3.54 22.62
N LEU A 600 30.08 4.22 23.03
CA LEU A 600 30.15 5.41 23.88
C LEU A 600 30.75 5.11 25.27
N GLU A 601 30.41 3.97 25.88
CA GLU A 601 30.98 3.50 27.16
C GLU A 601 32.50 3.32 27.09
N ARG A 602 33.01 2.79 25.97
CA ARG A 602 34.46 2.65 25.72
C ARG A 602 35.18 4.00 25.55
N ARG A 603 34.44 5.09 25.34
CA ARG A 603 34.95 6.45 25.13
C ARG A 603 34.74 7.35 26.34
N ARG A 604 34.32 6.80 27.48
CA ARG A 604 34.14 7.54 28.72
C ARG A 604 35.46 8.21 29.14
N GLY A 605 35.41 9.50 29.49
CA GLY A 605 36.58 10.28 29.86
C GLY A 605 37.32 10.96 28.69
N HIS A 606 37.01 10.63 27.43
CA HIS A 606 37.63 11.27 26.25
C HIS A 606 36.94 12.59 25.88
N LEU A 607 37.00 13.60 26.76
CA LEU A 607 36.20 14.84 26.63
C LEU A 607 36.61 15.75 25.47
N ASN A 608 37.83 15.57 24.94
CA ASN A 608 38.32 16.30 23.77
C ASN A 608 37.77 15.73 22.44
N GLU A 609 37.08 14.59 22.49
CA GLU A 609 36.48 13.94 21.34
C GLU A 609 35.02 14.38 21.14
N VAL A 610 34.58 14.46 19.88
CA VAL A 610 33.16 14.44 19.51
C VAL A 610 32.83 13.08 18.94
N PHE A 611 31.82 12.46 19.51
CA PHE A 611 31.28 11.20 19.03
C PHE A 611 30.15 11.49 18.03
N PHE A 612 30.29 11.01 16.79
CA PHE A 612 29.24 11.13 15.79
C PHE A 612 28.52 9.80 15.63
N TYR A 613 27.21 9.86 15.46
CA TYR A 613 26.41 8.72 15.06
C TYR A 613 25.49 9.09 13.90
N ALA A 614 25.32 8.19 12.95
CA ALA A 614 24.61 8.39 11.70
C ALA A 614 23.54 7.29 11.57
N PRO A 615 22.30 7.54 12.03
CA PRO A 615 21.20 6.62 11.79
C PRO A 615 20.89 6.60 10.28
N LEU A 616 20.90 5.40 9.71
CA LEU A 616 20.69 5.22 8.28
C LEU A 616 19.21 5.14 7.93
N PRO A 617 18.80 5.68 6.76
CA PRO A 617 17.43 5.56 6.29
C PRO A 617 17.05 4.08 6.18
N SER A 618 16.07 3.68 6.97
CA SER A 618 15.60 2.30 7.12
C SER A 618 14.07 2.29 7.28
N GLY A 619 13.45 1.11 7.16
CA GLY A 619 12.03 0.95 7.45
C GLY A 619 11.78 0.74 8.95
N GLU A 620 10.53 0.92 9.39
CA GLU A 620 10.09 0.58 10.75
C GLU A 620 10.27 -0.92 11.02
N GLY A 621 11.13 -1.27 11.97
CA GLY A 621 11.41 -2.66 12.37
C GLY A 621 12.69 -2.79 13.20
N PRO A 622 12.93 -3.94 13.84
CA PRO A 622 14.13 -4.17 14.63
C PRO A 622 15.37 -4.24 13.72
N GLY A 623 16.23 -3.22 13.81
CA GLY A 623 17.49 -3.16 13.06
C GLY A 623 17.73 -1.85 12.31
N SER A 624 17.34 -0.69 12.88
CA SER A 624 17.82 0.60 12.39
C SER A 624 19.35 0.62 12.44
N GLU A 625 19.97 0.52 11.26
CA GLU A 625 21.42 0.54 11.15
C GLU A 625 21.93 1.93 11.50
N CYS A 626 23.00 1.96 12.28
CA CYS A 626 23.65 3.18 12.69
C CYS A 626 25.16 3.02 12.48
N ILE A 627 25.79 4.05 11.92
CA ILE A 627 27.24 4.13 11.80
C ILE A 627 27.75 5.11 12.85
N CYS A 628 28.80 4.74 13.59
CA CYS A 628 29.41 5.59 14.60
C CYS A 628 30.86 5.90 14.22
N THR A 629 31.26 7.16 14.40
CA THR A 629 32.64 7.62 14.17
C THR A 629 33.02 8.66 15.23
N THR A 630 34.30 9.01 15.35
CA THR A 630 34.78 9.91 16.41
C THR A 630 35.83 10.85 15.87
N VAL A 631 35.74 12.12 16.24
CA VAL A 631 36.68 13.18 15.82
C VAL A 631 37.22 13.90 17.05
N SER A 632 38.54 13.92 17.20
CA SER A 632 39.21 14.84 18.12
C SER A 632 39.21 16.23 17.51
N LEU A 633 38.64 17.23 18.20
CA LEU A 633 38.67 18.64 17.76
C LEU A 633 39.51 19.49 18.68
#